data_AF-A0ABD5R9J5-F1
#
_entry.id   AF-A0ABD5R9J5-F1
#
_cell.length_a   1.000
_cell.length_b   1.000
_cell.length_c   1.000
_cell.angle_alpha   90.00
_cell.angle_beta   90.00
_cell.angle_gamma   90.00
#
_symmetry.space_group_name_H-M   'P 1'
#
loop_
_entity.id
_entity.type
_entity.pdbx_description
1 polymer ?
#
loop_
_entity_poly.entity_id
_entity_poly.type
_entity_poly.pdbx_seq_one_letter_code
_entity_poly.pdbx_strand_id
1 'polypeptide(L)'
;MSSSNRDRTASRPARPRRDDEKEGIERWIAHVFAGFAQTTVLGLPALWVVLQTPYIYVEAKTAGIAGYAATILAVGTVRGGYVSVGHPWPTLSASTMAERGGSFQFLRRAALLSGTLMIATYGASVLDIATGSWVLGIVSAAVFGAVGAGLVPHLDRGERRWTFARAGYYAVGLGLVAATTDPLDRDVGSALSPELFLFLVALCLVDVVVALRD
;
A
#
# COMPACT_ATOMS: atom_id res chain seq x y z
N MET A 1 16.50 -1.62 63.60
CA MET A 1 16.96 -2.30 62.36
C MET A 1 15.76 -2.47 61.45
N SER A 2 15.65 -1.61 60.43
CA SER A 2 14.54 -1.54 59.48
C SER A 2 14.88 -2.41 58.27
N SER A 3 14.23 -3.56 58.11
CA SER A 3 14.44 -4.43 56.95
C SER A 3 13.63 -3.92 55.76
N SER A 4 14.37 -3.22 54.89
CA SER A 4 14.16 -3.01 53.47
C SER A 4 13.15 -3.95 52.78
N ASN A 5 11.92 -3.47 52.62
CA ASN A 5 10.86 -4.06 51.78
C ASN A 5 11.08 -3.71 50.29
N ARG A 6 12.24 -4.10 49.73
CA ARG A 6 12.74 -3.60 48.44
C ARG A 6 12.84 -4.67 47.33
N ASP A 7 12.08 -5.77 47.46
CA ASP A 7 12.05 -6.88 46.49
C ASP A 7 10.64 -7.24 46.01
N ARG A 8 9.83 -6.24 45.59
CA ARG A 8 8.53 -6.47 44.92
C ARG A 8 8.41 -5.86 43.53
N THR A 9 9.54 -5.52 42.92
CA THR A 9 9.62 -5.16 41.50
C THR A 9 10.38 -6.23 40.73
N ALA A 10 10.08 -7.50 41.02
CA ALA A 10 10.40 -8.58 40.10
C ALA A 10 9.63 -8.32 38.80
N SER A 11 10.38 -7.88 37.79
CA SER A 11 9.99 -7.71 36.40
C SER A 11 9.17 -8.92 35.98
N ARG A 12 7.84 -8.80 35.98
CA ARG A 12 6.97 -9.80 35.35
C ARG A 12 7.42 -9.88 33.90
N PRO A 13 7.93 -11.03 33.40
CA PRO A 13 8.09 -11.17 31.96
C PRO A 13 6.71 -10.91 31.36
N ALA A 14 6.65 -9.98 30.41
CA ALA A 14 5.43 -9.70 29.67
C ALA A 14 4.96 -11.03 29.08
N ARG A 15 3.87 -11.56 29.61
CA ARG A 15 3.27 -12.81 29.15
C ARG A 15 3.08 -12.67 27.63
N PRO A 16 3.57 -13.61 26.79
CA PRO A 16 3.34 -13.55 25.36
C PRO A 16 1.83 -13.41 25.14
N ARG A 17 1.44 -12.32 24.49
CA ARG A 17 0.09 -11.80 24.52
C ARG A 17 -0.77 -12.59 23.53
N ARG A 18 -1.25 -13.77 23.95
CA ARG A 18 -2.53 -14.39 23.51
C ARG A 18 -2.79 -14.47 21.98
N ASP A 19 -1.77 -14.43 21.14
CA ASP A 19 -1.94 -14.62 19.69
C ASP A 19 -2.08 -16.11 19.33
N ASP A 20 -1.70 -17.01 20.25
CA ASP A 20 -1.87 -18.46 20.11
C ASP A 20 -3.33 -18.93 20.20
N GLU A 21 -4.25 -18.07 20.70
CA GLU A 21 -5.66 -18.45 20.95
C GLU A 21 -6.61 -18.06 19.80
N LYS A 22 -6.17 -17.20 18.87
CA LYS A 22 -7.01 -16.77 17.74
C LYS A 22 -7.00 -17.85 16.66
N GLU A 23 -8.14 -18.43 16.36
CA GLU A 23 -8.30 -19.44 15.30
C GLU A 23 -9.22 -18.95 14.18
N GLY A 24 -9.08 -19.53 12.99
CA GLY A 24 -9.95 -19.27 11.84
C GLY A 24 -10.10 -17.79 11.47
N ILE A 25 -11.33 -17.27 11.58
CA ILE A 25 -11.72 -15.91 11.18
C ILE A 25 -11.07 -14.85 12.07
N GLU A 26 -10.91 -15.10 13.38
CA GLU A 26 -10.31 -14.12 14.30
C GLU A 26 -8.85 -13.83 13.93
N ARG A 27 -8.12 -14.87 13.53
CA ARG A 27 -6.75 -14.76 13.03
C ARG A 27 -6.71 -14.01 11.69
N TRP A 28 -7.66 -14.29 10.80
CA TRP A 28 -7.75 -13.59 9.52
C TRP A 28 -8.00 -12.08 9.71
N ILE A 29 -8.94 -11.72 10.59
CA ILE A 29 -9.23 -10.33 10.94
C ILE A 29 -7.98 -9.64 11.52
N ALA A 30 -7.20 -10.32 12.36
CA ALA A 30 -5.94 -9.75 12.87
C ALA A 30 -4.94 -9.45 11.73
N HIS A 31 -4.84 -10.33 10.73
CA HIS A 31 -4.02 -10.06 9.53
C HIS A 31 -4.59 -8.92 8.67
N VAL A 32 -5.90 -8.80 8.54
CA VAL A 32 -6.56 -7.68 7.86
C VAL A 32 -6.27 -6.35 8.58
N PHE A 33 -6.31 -6.30 9.91
CA PHE A 33 -5.90 -5.10 10.66
C PHE A 33 -4.42 -4.76 10.46
N ALA A 34 -3.54 -5.75 10.42
CA ALA A 34 -2.14 -5.52 10.08
C ALA A 34 -1.96 -5.03 8.63
N GLY A 35 -2.76 -5.57 7.70
CA GLY A 35 -2.83 -5.13 6.32
C GLY A 35 -3.36 -3.70 6.19
N PHE A 36 -4.34 -3.32 7.01
CA PHE A 36 -4.84 -1.94 7.12
C PHE A 36 -3.70 -1.00 7.51
N ALA A 37 -3.07 -1.22 8.66
CA ALA A 37 -1.98 -0.35 9.12
C ALA A 37 -0.86 -0.23 8.08
N GLN A 38 -0.48 -1.35 7.46
CA GLN A 38 0.55 -1.36 6.43
C GLN A 38 0.12 -0.57 5.18
N THR A 39 -1.10 -0.79 4.68
CA THR A 39 -1.61 -0.13 3.47
C THR A 39 -1.83 1.37 3.72
N THR A 40 -2.35 1.76 4.90
CA THR A 40 -2.53 3.17 5.28
C THR A 40 -1.19 3.89 5.32
N VAL A 41 -0.20 3.34 6.03
CA VAL A 41 1.08 4.02 6.26
C VAL A 41 1.92 4.08 4.98
N LEU A 42 2.00 2.97 4.24
CA LEU A 42 2.82 2.89 3.03
C LEU A 42 2.12 3.50 1.81
N GLY A 43 0.79 3.44 1.75
CA GLY A 43 -0.03 4.03 0.70
C GLY A 43 -0.46 5.47 0.97
N LEU A 44 -0.07 6.06 2.12
CA LEU A 44 -0.45 7.42 2.51
C LEU A 44 -0.26 8.45 1.38
N PRO A 45 0.86 8.45 0.64
CA PRO A 45 1.05 9.43 -0.43
C PRO A 45 -0.02 9.34 -1.53
N ALA A 46 -0.34 8.13 -1.98
CA ALA A 46 -1.40 7.92 -2.98
C ALA A 46 -2.79 8.22 -2.43
N LEU A 47 -3.09 7.82 -1.18
CA LEU A 47 -4.36 8.15 -0.52
C LEU A 47 -4.56 9.66 -0.43
N TRP A 48 -3.49 10.41 -0.17
CA TRP A 48 -3.55 11.86 -0.12
C TRP A 48 -3.86 12.46 -1.50
N VAL A 49 -3.25 11.94 -2.58
CA VAL A 49 -3.58 12.38 -3.94
C VAL A 49 -5.04 12.08 -4.28
N VAL A 50 -5.57 10.92 -3.92
CA VAL A 50 -7.00 10.57 -4.10
C VAL A 50 -7.93 11.50 -3.29
N LEU A 51 -7.50 11.92 -2.10
CA LEU A 51 -8.26 12.86 -1.29
C LEU A 51 -8.32 14.26 -1.93
N GLN A 52 -7.21 14.69 -2.54
CA GLN A 52 -7.09 15.97 -3.23
C GLN A 52 -7.70 15.98 -4.63
N THR A 53 -8.09 14.81 -5.17
CA THR A 53 -8.81 14.72 -6.43
C THR A 53 -10.06 15.61 -6.38
N PRO A 54 -10.30 16.44 -7.40
CA PRO A 54 -11.40 17.40 -7.40
C PRO A 54 -12.75 16.73 -7.13
N TYR A 55 -13.64 17.41 -6.40
CA TYR A 55 -14.94 16.84 -6.00
C TYR A 55 -15.83 16.43 -7.17
N ILE A 56 -15.60 16.99 -8.36
CA ILE A 56 -16.32 16.64 -9.59
C ILE A 56 -16.03 15.21 -10.06
N TYR A 57 -14.95 14.59 -9.60
CA TYR A 57 -14.61 13.19 -9.89
C TYR A 57 -15.08 12.28 -8.76
N VAL A 58 -16.40 12.21 -8.57
CA VAL A 58 -17.01 11.34 -7.54
C VAL A 58 -16.61 9.89 -7.77
N GLU A 59 -16.51 9.47 -9.03
CA GLU A 59 -16.08 8.17 -9.52
C GLU A 59 -14.70 7.78 -8.98
N ALA A 60 -13.77 8.74 -8.90
CA ALA A 60 -12.44 8.51 -8.35
C ALA A 60 -12.46 8.31 -6.84
N LYS A 61 -13.31 9.04 -6.11
CA LYS A 61 -13.40 8.85 -4.66
C LYS A 61 -14.09 7.53 -4.30
N THR A 62 -15.17 7.17 -4.98
CA THR A 62 -15.85 5.87 -4.78
C THR A 62 -14.96 4.70 -5.17
N ALA A 63 -14.31 4.76 -6.34
CA ALA A 63 -13.33 3.76 -6.75
C ALA A 63 -12.17 3.67 -5.75
N GLY A 64 -11.66 4.80 -5.28
CA GLY A 64 -10.58 4.85 -4.30
C GLY A 64 -10.92 4.15 -3.00
N ILE A 65 -12.12 4.36 -2.46
CA ILE A 65 -12.59 3.67 -1.24
C ILE A 65 -12.68 2.16 -1.47
N ALA A 66 -13.29 1.74 -2.58
CA ALA A 66 -13.47 0.32 -2.91
C ALA A 66 -12.12 -0.38 -3.14
N GLY A 67 -11.24 0.21 -3.93
CA GLY A 67 -9.90 -0.29 -4.21
C GLY A 67 -9.03 -0.34 -2.96
N TYR A 68 -9.11 0.67 -2.09
CA TYR A 68 -8.41 0.69 -0.81
C TYR A 68 -8.87 -0.44 0.11
N ALA A 69 -10.18 -0.59 0.32
CA ALA A 69 -10.74 -1.67 1.12
C ALA A 69 -10.34 -3.05 0.60
N ALA A 70 -10.43 -3.28 -0.72
CA ALA A 70 -10.01 -4.53 -1.34
C ALA A 70 -8.50 -4.77 -1.21
N THR A 71 -7.67 -3.74 -1.35
CA THR A 71 -6.23 -3.83 -1.15
C THR A 71 -5.90 -4.27 0.27
N ILE A 72 -6.55 -3.68 1.28
CA ILE A 72 -6.38 -4.05 2.70
C ILE A 72 -6.73 -5.52 2.94
N LEU A 73 -7.89 -5.95 2.44
CA LEU A 73 -8.34 -7.33 2.56
C LEU A 73 -7.38 -8.29 1.86
N ALA A 74 -6.92 -7.94 0.66
CA ALA A 74 -5.97 -8.75 -0.10
C ALA A 74 -4.62 -8.85 0.59
N VAL A 75 -4.06 -7.74 1.08
CA VAL A 75 -2.82 -7.72 1.86
C VAL A 75 -2.96 -8.62 3.09
N GLY A 76 -4.03 -8.47 3.87
CA GLY A 76 -4.27 -9.31 5.05
C GLY A 76 -4.40 -10.79 4.71
N THR A 77 -5.14 -11.11 3.65
CA THR A 77 -5.40 -12.49 3.21
C THR A 77 -4.12 -13.17 2.70
N VAL A 78 -3.33 -12.49 1.85
CA VAL A 78 -2.07 -13.00 1.32
C VAL A 78 -1.03 -13.12 2.43
N ARG A 79 -0.92 -12.11 3.31
CA ARG A 79 0.02 -12.13 4.44
C ARG A 79 -0.29 -13.23 5.46
N GLY A 80 -1.57 -13.50 5.70
CA GLY A 80 -2.00 -14.58 6.58
C GLY A 80 -1.84 -15.98 5.98
N GLY A 81 -1.41 -16.10 4.72
CA GLY A 81 -1.23 -17.38 4.04
C GLY A 81 -2.54 -18.08 3.64
N TYR A 82 -3.68 -17.36 3.68
CA TYR A 82 -4.98 -17.90 3.30
C TYR A 82 -5.11 -18.11 1.78
N VAL A 83 -4.30 -17.37 1.00
CA VAL A 83 -4.19 -17.52 -0.44
C VAL A 83 -2.70 -17.55 -0.81
N SER A 84 -2.29 -18.56 -1.58
CA SER A 84 -0.94 -18.62 -2.13
C SER A 84 -0.90 -17.89 -3.47
N VAL A 85 -0.15 -16.80 -3.52
CA VAL A 85 0.19 -16.08 -4.76
C VAL A 85 1.61 -16.45 -5.22
N GLY A 86 2.03 -17.70 -4.97
CA GLY A 86 3.35 -18.22 -5.34
C GLY A 86 4.50 -17.79 -4.43
N HIS A 87 4.43 -16.63 -3.79
CA HIS A 87 5.48 -16.15 -2.89
C HIS A 87 4.93 -15.51 -1.61
N PRO A 88 5.66 -15.61 -0.48
CA PRO A 88 5.21 -15.07 0.79
C PRO A 88 5.13 -13.54 0.74
N TRP A 89 4.18 -12.99 1.48
CA TRP A 89 4.08 -11.55 1.65
C TRP A 89 5.36 -11.00 2.28
N PRO A 90 5.96 -9.94 1.73
CA PRO A 90 7.23 -9.45 2.21
C PRO A 90 7.07 -8.73 3.56
N THR A 91 7.82 -9.16 4.58
CA THR A 91 7.72 -8.67 5.97
C THR A 91 8.70 -7.53 6.22
N LEU A 92 8.27 -6.48 6.94
CA LEU A 92 9.16 -5.43 7.45
C LEU A 92 9.47 -5.78 8.90
N SER A 93 10.72 -6.08 9.22
CA SER A 93 11.18 -6.31 10.60
C SER A 93 12.14 -5.20 11.02
N ALA A 94 12.25 -4.95 12.33
CA ALA A 94 13.23 -4.00 12.85
C ALA A 94 14.67 -4.39 12.47
N SER A 95 14.95 -5.70 12.38
CA SER A 95 16.24 -6.21 11.90
C SER A 95 16.50 -5.87 10.44
N THR A 96 15.51 -6.05 9.56
CA THR A 96 15.66 -5.73 8.13
C THR A 96 15.78 -4.23 7.89
N MET A 97 15.18 -3.38 8.73
CA MET A 97 15.41 -1.93 8.67
C MET A 97 16.78 -1.49 9.19
N ALA A 98 17.38 -2.23 10.12
CA ALA A 98 18.70 -1.94 10.68
C ALA A 98 19.86 -2.33 9.74
N GLU A 99 19.61 -3.23 8.80
CA GLU A 99 20.58 -3.64 7.78
C GLU A 99 20.77 -2.56 6.69
N ARG A 100 21.97 -2.51 6.10
CA ARG A 100 22.25 -1.64 4.93
C ARG A 100 21.26 -1.98 3.82
N GLY A 101 20.39 -1.03 3.47
CA GLY A 101 19.37 -1.20 2.44
C GLY A 101 17.94 -1.39 2.96
N GLY A 102 17.75 -1.54 4.27
CA GLY A 102 16.43 -1.69 4.89
C GLY A 102 15.47 -0.53 4.59
N SER A 103 15.98 0.70 4.59
CA SER A 103 15.21 1.90 4.25
C SER A 103 14.70 1.88 2.80
N PHE A 104 15.45 1.28 1.87
CA PHE A 104 15.00 1.16 0.47
C PHE A 104 13.91 0.12 0.29
N GLN A 105 13.88 -0.95 1.09
CA GLN A 105 12.76 -1.90 1.08
C GLN A 105 11.45 -1.24 1.54
N PHE A 106 11.53 -0.36 2.55
CA PHE A 106 10.39 0.44 2.97
C PHE A 106 9.89 1.34 1.84
N LEU A 107 10.79 2.10 1.19
CA LEU A 107 10.44 2.99 0.07
C LEU A 107 9.86 2.21 -1.12
N ARG A 108 10.44 1.07 -1.47
CA ARG A 108 9.92 0.18 -2.52
C ARG A 108 8.48 -0.24 -2.26
N ARG A 109 8.19 -0.69 -1.03
CA ARG A 109 6.84 -1.12 -0.66
C ARG A 109 5.85 0.04 -0.60
N ALA A 110 6.30 1.22 -0.17
CA ALA A 110 5.52 2.44 -0.26
C ALA A 110 5.18 2.79 -1.72
N ALA A 111 6.16 2.71 -2.63
CA ALA A 111 5.96 2.93 -4.05
C ALA A 111 5.01 1.89 -4.67
N LEU A 112 5.16 0.61 -4.34
CA LEU A 112 4.30 -0.48 -4.84
C LEU A 112 2.86 -0.33 -4.38
N LEU A 113 2.62 -0.11 -3.08
CA LEU A 113 1.27 0.08 -2.57
C LEU A 113 0.64 1.38 -3.07
N SER A 114 1.44 2.44 -3.21
CA SER A 114 0.97 3.67 -3.85
C SER A 114 0.56 3.42 -5.31
N GLY A 115 1.38 2.68 -6.08
CA GLY A 115 1.05 2.23 -7.43
C GLY A 115 -0.24 1.42 -7.50
N THR A 116 -0.42 0.45 -6.59
CA THR A 116 -1.65 -0.34 -6.48
C THR A 116 -2.87 0.55 -6.26
N LEU A 117 -2.79 1.50 -5.33
CA LEU A 117 -3.90 2.39 -5.04
C LEU A 117 -4.18 3.35 -6.20
N MET A 118 -3.15 3.86 -6.89
CA MET A 118 -3.34 4.70 -8.08
C MET A 118 -4.02 3.92 -9.21
N ILE A 119 -3.55 2.71 -9.52
CA ILE A 119 -4.15 1.86 -10.55
C ILE A 119 -5.58 1.48 -10.18
N ALA A 120 -5.81 1.07 -8.93
CA ALA A 120 -7.13 0.68 -8.47
C ALA A 120 -8.12 1.84 -8.49
N THR A 121 -7.67 3.03 -8.10
CA THR A 121 -8.52 4.22 -8.08
C THR A 121 -8.79 4.72 -9.48
N TYR A 122 -7.75 5.18 -10.17
CA TYR A 122 -7.88 5.92 -11.42
C TYR A 122 -8.14 5.01 -12.61
N GLY A 123 -7.61 3.77 -12.61
CA GLY A 123 -7.95 2.78 -13.64
C GLY A 123 -9.43 2.41 -13.61
N ALA A 124 -10.00 2.29 -12.41
CA ALA A 124 -11.43 2.04 -12.26
C ALA A 124 -12.29 3.26 -12.59
N SER A 125 -11.84 4.48 -12.26
CA SER A 125 -12.53 5.71 -12.67
C SER A 125 -12.63 5.84 -14.19
N VAL A 126 -11.56 5.50 -14.92
CA VAL A 126 -11.59 5.49 -16.39
C VAL A 126 -12.64 4.50 -16.91
N LEU A 127 -12.75 3.31 -16.29
CA LEU A 127 -13.76 2.33 -16.67
C LEU A 127 -15.18 2.79 -16.32
N ASP A 128 -15.37 3.42 -15.15
CA ASP A 128 -16.65 4.00 -14.75
C ASP A 128 -17.12 5.03 -15.79
N ILE A 129 -16.27 6.02 -16.10
CA ILE A 129 -16.55 7.07 -17.08
C ILE A 129 -16.83 6.47 -18.47
N ALA A 130 -16.03 5.50 -18.91
CA ALA A 130 -16.18 4.89 -20.23
C ALA A 130 -17.46 4.05 -20.37
N THR A 131 -17.94 3.45 -19.28
CA THR A 131 -19.12 2.58 -19.28
C THR A 131 -20.39 3.27 -18.79
N GLY A 132 -20.26 4.41 -18.11
CA GLY A 132 -21.35 5.07 -17.39
C GLY A 132 -21.89 4.24 -16.21
N SER A 133 -21.08 3.34 -15.64
CA SER A 133 -21.50 2.38 -14.62
C SER A 133 -20.63 2.42 -13.38
N TRP A 134 -21.13 3.12 -12.35
CA TRP A 134 -20.47 3.21 -11.05
C TRP A 134 -20.28 1.85 -10.37
N VAL A 135 -21.15 0.87 -10.66
CA VAL A 135 -21.01 -0.50 -10.17
C VAL A 135 -19.78 -1.17 -10.79
N LEU A 136 -19.57 -1.01 -12.11
CA LEU A 136 -18.37 -1.52 -12.77
C LEU A 136 -17.12 -0.79 -12.28
N GLY A 137 -17.21 0.51 -12.00
CA GLY A 137 -16.15 1.27 -11.32
C GLY A 137 -15.75 0.63 -9.98
N ILE A 138 -16.72 0.39 -9.09
CA ILE A 138 -16.45 -0.22 -7.77
C ILE A 138 -15.85 -1.64 -7.91
N VAL A 139 -16.45 -2.47 -8.77
CA VAL A 139 -15.99 -3.85 -8.96
C VAL A 139 -14.58 -3.88 -9.54
N SER A 140 -14.31 -3.07 -10.57
CA SER A 140 -12.98 -2.98 -11.17
C SER A 140 -11.94 -2.43 -10.19
N ALA A 141 -12.28 -1.44 -9.37
CA ALA A 141 -11.40 -0.93 -8.32
C ALA A 141 -11.02 -2.04 -7.32
N ALA A 142 -12.01 -2.82 -6.88
CA ALA A 142 -11.77 -3.94 -5.98
C ALA A 142 -10.86 -5.01 -6.62
N VAL A 143 -11.10 -5.34 -7.89
CA VAL A 143 -10.26 -6.28 -8.66
C VAL A 143 -8.84 -5.76 -8.80
N PHE A 144 -8.64 -4.52 -9.23
CA PHE A 144 -7.33 -3.92 -9.39
C PHE A 144 -6.57 -3.82 -8.07
N GLY A 145 -7.25 -3.46 -6.97
CA GLY A 145 -6.65 -3.44 -5.64
C GLY A 145 -6.19 -4.83 -5.18
N ALA A 146 -7.05 -5.85 -5.36
CA ALA A 146 -6.73 -7.23 -4.98
C ALA A 146 -5.61 -7.83 -5.85
N VAL A 147 -5.67 -7.65 -7.17
CA VAL A 147 -4.65 -8.12 -8.11
C VAL A 147 -3.33 -7.39 -7.87
N GLY A 148 -3.35 -6.07 -7.74
CA GLY A 148 -2.16 -5.27 -7.46
C GLY A 148 -1.50 -5.68 -6.14
N ALA A 149 -2.27 -5.91 -5.08
CA ALA A 149 -1.75 -6.48 -3.84
C ALA A 149 -1.12 -7.87 -4.08
N GLY A 150 -1.78 -8.77 -4.80
CA GLY A 150 -1.24 -10.09 -5.16
C GLY A 150 0.06 -10.04 -6.00
N LEU A 151 0.28 -8.96 -6.75
CA LEU A 151 1.51 -8.74 -7.51
C LEU A 151 2.68 -8.23 -6.65
N VAL A 152 2.42 -7.62 -5.49
CA VAL A 152 3.48 -7.05 -4.62
C VAL A 152 4.58 -8.07 -4.26
N PRO A 153 4.28 -9.31 -3.84
CA PRO A 153 5.32 -10.32 -3.54
C PRO A 153 6.24 -10.67 -4.72
N HIS A 154 5.78 -10.43 -5.96
CA HIS A 154 6.56 -10.62 -7.18
C HIS A 154 7.42 -9.40 -7.48
N LEU A 155 6.81 -8.22 -7.38
CA LEU A 155 7.45 -6.96 -7.70
C LEU A 155 8.47 -6.52 -6.63
N ASP A 156 8.33 -6.93 -5.36
CA ASP A 156 9.25 -6.55 -4.27
C ASP A 156 10.67 -7.13 -4.44
N ARG A 157 10.87 -8.08 -5.37
CA ARG A 157 12.15 -8.77 -5.59
C ARG A 157 13.23 -7.83 -6.09
N GLY A 158 14.44 -7.97 -5.55
CA GLY A 158 15.61 -7.18 -5.94
C GLY A 158 16.24 -7.54 -7.29
N GLU A 159 15.68 -8.49 -8.05
CA GLU A 159 16.29 -8.90 -9.32
C GLU A 159 16.05 -7.87 -10.43
N ARG A 160 17.07 -7.63 -11.26
CA ARG A 160 17.04 -6.63 -12.34
C ARG A 160 15.87 -6.78 -13.33
N ARG A 161 15.41 -8.00 -13.60
CA ARG A 161 14.23 -8.25 -14.47
C ARG A 161 12.94 -7.66 -13.89
N TRP A 162 12.79 -7.67 -12.58
CA TRP A 162 11.62 -7.12 -11.90
C TRP A 162 11.67 -5.60 -11.78
N THR A 163 12.84 -4.99 -11.90
CA THR A 163 12.98 -3.52 -11.93
C THR A 163 12.23 -2.90 -13.11
N PHE A 164 12.28 -3.50 -14.31
CA PHE A 164 11.50 -3.02 -15.45
C PHE A 164 9.99 -3.23 -15.26
N ALA A 165 9.58 -4.36 -14.68
CA ALA A 165 8.18 -4.61 -14.35
C ALA A 165 7.65 -3.60 -13.32
N ARG A 166 8.45 -3.27 -12.29
CA ARG A 166 8.12 -2.21 -11.33
C ARG A 166 8.03 -0.84 -12.00
N ALA A 167 8.99 -0.48 -12.84
CA ALA A 167 8.98 0.78 -13.57
C ALA A 167 7.71 0.91 -14.43
N GLY A 168 7.33 -0.15 -15.14
CA GLY A 168 6.07 -0.21 -15.90
C GLY A 168 4.84 -0.06 -15.00
N TYR A 169 4.81 -0.78 -13.86
CA TYR A 169 3.74 -0.69 -12.89
C TYR A 169 3.55 0.75 -12.35
N TYR A 170 4.65 1.41 -12.00
CA TYR A 170 4.64 2.81 -11.56
C TYR A 170 4.20 3.76 -12.68
N ALA A 171 4.71 3.56 -13.90
CA ALA A 171 4.34 4.39 -15.05
C ALA A 171 2.84 4.29 -15.37
N VAL A 172 2.24 3.10 -15.26
CA VAL A 172 0.79 2.93 -15.43
C VAL A 172 0.03 3.69 -14.34
N GLY A 173 0.38 3.52 -13.07
CA GLY A 173 -0.30 4.23 -11.97
C GLY A 173 -0.18 5.75 -12.09
N LEU A 174 1.03 6.26 -12.30
CA LEU A 174 1.28 7.70 -12.47
C LEU A 174 0.63 8.27 -13.73
N GLY A 175 0.65 7.51 -14.83
CA GLY A 175 0.01 7.90 -16.10
C GLY A 175 -1.51 7.98 -15.97
N LEU A 176 -2.14 7.06 -15.23
CA LEU A 176 -3.57 7.12 -14.93
C LEU A 176 -3.94 8.35 -14.11
N VAL A 177 -3.15 8.71 -13.09
CA VAL A 177 -3.34 9.96 -12.34
C VAL A 177 -3.22 11.15 -13.30
N ALA A 178 -2.13 11.23 -14.06
CA ALA A 178 -1.86 12.32 -14.98
C ALA A 178 -2.99 12.51 -16.01
N ALA A 179 -3.51 11.41 -16.55
CA ALA A 179 -4.55 11.43 -17.59
C ALA A 179 -5.96 11.75 -17.06
N THR A 180 -6.19 11.70 -15.74
CA THR A 180 -7.53 11.86 -15.15
C THR A 180 -7.67 13.10 -14.27
N THR A 181 -6.59 13.61 -13.71
CA THR A 181 -6.66 14.69 -12.71
C THR A 181 -5.88 15.96 -13.07
N ASP A 182 -5.12 15.95 -14.17
CA ASP A 182 -4.19 17.03 -14.54
C ASP A 182 -3.40 17.53 -13.31
N PRO A 183 -2.65 16.65 -12.61
CA PRO A 183 -2.16 16.91 -11.26
C PRO A 183 -1.15 18.06 -11.16
N LEU A 184 -0.65 18.56 -12.29
CA LEU A 184 0.27 19.70 -12.37
C LEU A 184 -0.46 21.03 -12.56
N ASP A 185 -1.75 21.01 -12.90
CA ASP A 185 -2.57 22.21 -12.99
C ASP A 185 -3.03 22.63 -11.59
N ARG A 186 -2.64 23.85 -11.20
CA ARG A 186 -2.97 24.43 -9.89
C ARG A 186 -4.39 24.96 -9.83
N ASP A 187 -5.05 25.14 -10.97
CA ASP A 187 -6.39 25.70 -11.05
C ASP A 187 -7.48 24.62 -10.91
N VAL A 188 -7.14 23.35 -11.16
CA VAL A 188 -8.08 22.23 -11.20
C VAL A 188 -8.21 21.52 -9.85
N GLY A 189 -7.23 21.66 -8.94
CA GLY A 189 -7.18 20.94 -7.67
C GLY A 189 -6.78 21.80 -6.46
N SER A 190 -6.29 21.16 -5.40
CA SER A 190 -5.67 21.90 -4.29
C SER A 190 -4.28 22.40 -4.68
N ALA A 191 -3.84 23.47 -4.02
CA ALA A 191 -2.53 24.06 -4.26
C ALA A 191 -1.34 23.10 -3.99
N LEU A 192 -1.59 21.94 -3.37
CA LEU A 192 -0.57 20.92 -3.05
C LEU A 192 -0.56 19.74 -4.04
N SER A 193 -1.52 19.65 -4.96
CA SER A 193 -1.63 18.54 -5.91
C SER A 193 -0.33 18.31 -6.72
N PRO A 194 0.33 19.35 -7.27
CA PRO A 194 1.57 19.17 -8.02
C PRO A 194 2.70 18.61 -7.14
N GLU A 195 2.86 19.11 -5.93
CA GLU A 195 3.92 18.74 -5.01
C GLU A 195 3.78 17.27 -4.58
N LEU A 196 2.56 16.82 -4.33
CA LEU A 196 2.26 15.43 -3.96
C LEU A 196 2.45 14.46 -5.13
N PHE A 197 2.03 14.86 -6.33
CA PHE A 197 2.26 14.07 -7.52
C PHE A 197 3.76 13.94 -7.83
N LEU A 198 4.51 15.04 -7.75
CA LEU A 198 5.97 15.03 -7.92
C LEU A 198 6.66 14.21 -6.82
N PHE A 199 6.15 14.22 -5.59
CA PHE A 199 6.63 13.35 -4.52
C PHE A 199 6.45 11.87 -4.87
N LEU A 200 5.30 11.48 -5.42
CA LEU A 200 5.06 10.10 -5.88
C LEU A 200 5.99 9.72 -7.04
N VAL A 201 6.18 10.62 -8.01
CA VAL A 201 7.14 10.43 -9.10
C VAL A 201 8.55 10.20 -8.53
N ALA A 202 8.99 11.05 -7.61
CA ALA A 202 10.30 10.93 -6.97
C ALA A 202 10.43 9.61 -6.19
N LEU A 203 9.40 9.21 -5.43
CA LEU A 203 9.37 7.95 -4.70
C LEU A 203 9.56 6.74 -5.63
N CYS A 204 8.81 6.70 -6.74
CA CYS A 204 8.92 5.64 -7.76
C CYS A 204 10.29 5.65 -8.46
N LEU A 205 10.81 6.84 -8.81
CA LEU A 205 12.13 6.97 -9.44
C LEU A 205 13.26 6.52 -8.52
N VAL A 206 13.21 6.84 -7.23
CA VAL A 206 14.20 6.41 -6.26
C VAL A 206 14.27 4.89 -6.18
N ASP A 207 13.13 4.19 -6.11
CA ASP A 207 13.13 2.71 -6.13
C ASP A 207 13.78 2.16 -7.40
N VAL A 208 13.38 2.66 -8.58
CA VAL A 208 13.91 2.16 -9.86
C VAL A 208 15.41 2.43 -9.99
N VAL A 209 15.88 3.64 -9.66
CA VAL A 209 17.29 4.02 -9.78
C VAL A 209 18.15 3.20 -8.83
N VAL A 210 17.71 3.01 -7.58
CA VAL A 210 18.45 2.18 -6.60
C VAL A 210 18.53 0.75 -7.10
N ALA A 211 17.42 0.19 -7.59
CA ALA A 211 17.39 -1.18 -8.10
C ALA A 211 18.10 -1.41 -9.44
N LEU A 212 18.61 -0.35 -10.11
CA LEU A 212 19.46 -0.46 -11.28
C LEU A 212 20.96 -0.33 -10.94
N ARG A 213 21.28 0.14 -9.74
CA ARG A 213 22.67 0.28 -9.25
C ARG A 213 23.17 -0.99 -8.55
N ASP A 214 22.26 -1.75 -7.96
CA ASP A 214 22.50 -3.08 -7.37
C ASP A 214 22.51 -4.17 -8.47
#